data_AF-A0A137PAG6-F1
#
_entry.id   AF-A0A137PAG6-F1
#
_cell.length_a   1.000
_cell.length_b   1.000
_cell.length_c   1.000
_cell.angle_alpha   90.00
_cell.angle_beta   90.00
_cell.angle_gamma   90.00
#
_symmetry.space_group_name_H-M   'P 1'
#
loop_
_entity.id
_entity.type
_entity.pdbx_description
1 polymer ?
#
loop_
_entity_poly.entity_id
_entity_poly.type
_entity_poly.pdbx_seq_one_letter_code
_entity_poly.pdbx_strand_id
1 'polypeptide(L)'
;MANNSDNYDILDKLGSGTYGAVHKGLNRRTNQTVAIKVIQSSLEEGVTPTTIREVCLLKALHHPNIIPLYEVYISQQQLHLVFQYMQFDLERYMKHHKYQEGLPSEECKKFMWELVNGVDYLHERRIIHRDLKPQNLLIDSDGTLKIADFGLARPYGLPLNEYSTHVATQWYRAPDVLLGSTKYTTSIDTWALGCIMAEMYTGKPLFPGSTEEDQLGLIFQMFGTPNERTWPGVSKLPKFRYDFPQYNYQPFQIPNLFLDNNGQDLCQRMLLYDPTKRFNTKKILTHPYFKEFRYNQLGIDRHSYFEYQ
;
A
#
# COMPACT_ATOMS: atom_id res chain seq x y z
N MET A 1 -12.69 2.24 -35.55
CA MET A 1 -12.40 2.74 -34.18
C MET A 1 -11.26 3.73 -34.33
N ALA A 2 -11.41 4.97 -33.86
CA ALA A 2 -10.31 5.94 -33.94
C ALA A 2 -9.09 5.37 -33.21
N ASN A 3 -7.91 5.47 -33.83
CA ASN A 3 -6.69 4.94 -33.26
C ASN A 3 -6.27 5.86 -32.11
N ASN A 4 -6.71 5.58 -30.88
CA ASN A 4 -6.44 6.44 -29.72
C ASN A 4 -4.93 6.58 -29.41
N SER A 5 -4.06 5.80 -30.07
CA SER A 5 -2.60 5.99 -30.09
C SER A 5 -2.20 7.40 -30.53
N ASP A 6 -2.94 8.02 -31.43
CA ASP A 6 -2.54 9.30 -32.04
C ASP A 6 -2.83 10.50 -31.11
N ASN A 7 -3.52 10.25 -29.98
CA ASN A 7 -3.86 11.26 -28.98
C ASN A 7 -2.76 11.45 -27.92
N TYR A 8 -1.78 10.56 -27.84
CA TYR A 8 -0.76 10.57 -26.79
C TYR A 8 0.65 10.50 -27.35
N ASP A 9 1.50 11.44 -26.95
CA ASP A 9 2.94 11.35 -27.16
C ASP A 9 3.57 10.61 -25.97
N ILE A 10 4.25 9.50 -26.24
CA ILE A 10 5.05 8.79 -25.24
C ILE A 10 6.41 9.47 -25.15
N LEU A 11 6.76 9.93 -23.95
CA LEU A 11 7.97 10.68 -23.64
C LEU A 11 8.92 9.79 -22.81
N ASP A 12 9.54 10.36 -21.77
CA ASP A 12 10.54 9.70 -20.95
C ASP A 12 10.01 8.49 -20.19
N LYS A 13 10.85 7.47 -20.06
CA LYS A 13 10.56 6.32 -19.20
C LYS A 13 10.66 6.72 -17.73
N LEU A 14 9.59 6.50 -16.96
CA LEU A 14 9.52 6.81 -15.53
C LEU A 14 9.95 5.63 -14.65
N GLY A 15 9.71 4.41 -15.13
CA GLY A 15 10.06 3.17 -14.42
C GLY A 15 9.72 1.91 -15.20
N SER A 16 10.09 0.76 -14.63
CA SER A 16 9.67 -0.56 -15.09
C SER A 16 9.13 -1.33 -13.88
N GLY A 17 7.97 -1.97 -14.04
CA GLY A 17 7.41 -2.90 -13.07
C GLY A 17 7.35 -4.32 -13.62
N THR A 18 6.90 -5.26 -12.80
CA THR A 18 6.78 -6.69 -13.15
C THR A 18 5.93 -6.94 -14.41
N TYR A 19 4.95 -6.07 -14.67
CA TYR A 19 3.98 -6.22 -15.75
C TYR A 19 4.24 -5.31 -16.97
N GLY A 20 5.31 -4.51 -16.96
CA GLY A 20 5.63 -3.63 -18.08
C GLY A 20 6.32 -2.32 -17.71
N ALA A 21 6.43 -1.41 -18.68
CA ALA A 21 7.11 -0.13 -18.52
C ALA A 21 6.11 1.02 -18.33
N VAL A 22 6.48 1.98 -17.48
CA VAL A 22 5.70 3.21 -17.27
C VAL A 22 6.46 4.37 -17.90
N HIS A 23 5.78 5.12 -18.76
CA HIS A 23 6.31 6.29 -19.45
C HIS A 23 5.53 7.54 -19.05
N LYS A 24 6.20 8.69 -19.05
CA LYS A 24 5.55 9.99 -19.08
C LYS A 24 4.93 10.14 -20.47
N GLY A 25 3.76 10.76 -20.55
CA GLY A 25 3.14 11.07 -21.81
C GLY A 25 2.48 12.44 -21.82
N LEU A 26 2.11 12.90 -23.00
CA LEU A 26 1.38 14.14 -23.21
C LEU A 26 0.10 13.84 -24.00
N ASN A 27 -1.04 14.21 -23.44
CA ASN A 27 -2.31 14.18 -24.18
C ASN A 27 -2.34 15.36 -25.15
N ARG A 28 -2.31 15.10 -26.46
CA ARG A 28 -2.27 16.13 -27.51
C ARG A 28 -3.52 17.01 -27.55
N ARG A 29 -4.67 16.48 -27.11
CA ARG A 29 -5.94 17.21 -27.14
C ARG A 29 -6.05 18.19 -25.98
N THR A 30 -5.55 17.82 -24.80
CA THR A 30 -5.70 18.62 -23.57
C THR A 30 -4.39 19.29 -23.14
N ASN A 31 -3.27 18.97 -23.80
CA ASN A 31 -1.91 19.31 -23.39
C ASN A 31 -1.57 18.86 -21.95
N GLN A 32 -2.29 17.87 -21.43
CA GLN A 32 -2.13 17.37 -20.07
C GLN A 32 -1.02 16.32 -20.01
N THR A 33 -0.13 16.44 -19.03
CA THR A 33 0.87 15.40 -18.73
C THR A 33 0.19 14.20 -18.07
N VAL A 34 0.50 12.99 -18.54
CA VAL A 34 -0.06 11.71 -18.08
C VAL A 34 1.03 10.68 -17.80
N ALA A 35 0.69 9.60 -17.11
CA ALA A 35 1.54 8.42 -16.98
C ALA A 35 0.92 7.26 -17.78
N ILE A 36 1.69 6.63 -18.67
CA ILE A 36 1.24 5.56 -19.56
C ILE A 36 1.95 4.27 -19.18
N LYS A 37 1.22 3.30 -18.61
CA LYS A 37 1.70 1.95 -18.33
C LYS A 37 1.45 1.08 -19.55
N VAL A 38 2.53 0.58 -20.15
CA VAL A 38 2.52 -0.29 -21.34
C VAL A 38 2.74 -1.73 -20.89
N ILE A 39 1.74 -2.57 -21.09
CA ILE A 39 1.75 -3.99 -20.76
C ILE A 39 1.90 -4.77 -22.06
N GLN A 40 2.94 -5.62 -22.14
CA GLN A 40 3.11 -6.52 -23.26
C GLN A 40 2.05 -7.61 -23.20
N SER A 41 1.27 -7.75 -24.27
CA SER A 41 0.42 -8.92 -24.46
C SER A 41 1.29 -10.08 -24.94
N SER A 42 1.05 -11.31 -24.47
CA SER A 42 1.62 -12.48 -25.13
C SER A 42 1.09 -12.52 -26.57
N LEU A 43 2.01 -12.71 -27.53
CA LEU A 43 1.74 -12.67 -28.97
C LEU A 43 0.72 -13.73 -29.43
N GLU A 44 0.52 -14.79 -28.64
CA GLU A 44 -0.32 -15.94 -29.00
C GLU A 44 -1.76 -15.88 -28.43
N GLU A 45 -2.00 -15.23 -27.28
CA GLU A 45 -3.30 -15.25 -26.60
C GLU A 45 -4.05 -13.91 -26.63
N GLY A 46 -3.39 -12.82 -27.02
CA GLY A 46 -3.96 -11.48 -26.90
C GLY A 46 -4.19 -11.07 -25.44
N VAL A 47 -4.99 -10.02 -25.21
CA VAL A 47 -5.28 -9.56 -23.84
C VAL A 47 -6.21 -10.56 -23.16
N THR A 48 -5.76 -11.19 -22.08
CA THR A 48 -6.58 -12.19 -21.38
C THR A 48 -7.88 -11.57 -20.81
N PRO A 49 -9.00 -12.30 -20.76
CA PRO A 49 -10.24 -11.83 -20.13
C PRO A 49 -10.06 -11.40 -18.66
N THR A 50 -9.09 -12.02 -17.96
CA THR A 50 -8.72 -11.66 -16.59
C THR A 50 -8.13 -10.25 -16.54
N THR A 51 -7.19 -9.93 -17.44
CA THR A 51 -6.61 -8.59 -17.58
C THR A 51 -7.70 -7.55 -17.89
N ILE A 52 -8.64 -7.85 -18.79
CA ILE A 52 -9.75 -6.94 -19.11
C ILE A 52 -10.63 -6.69 -17.88
N ARG A 53 -10.97 -7.74 -17.12
CA ARG A 53 -11.78 -7.61 -15.90
C ARG A 53 -11.07 -6.74 -14.85
N GLU A 54 -9.76 -6.90 -14.67
CA GLU A 54 -8.97 -6.06 -13.76
C GLU A 54 -8.98 -4.58 -14.18
N VAL A 55 -8.81 -4.33 -15.48
CA VAL A 55 -8.87 -2.98 -16.05
C VAL A 55 -10.25 -2.36 -15.87
N CYS A 56 -11.32 -3.13 -16.07
CA CYS A 56 -12.69 -2.67 -15.83
C CYS A 56 -12.96 -2.36 -14.36
N LEU A 57 -12.45 -3.19 -13.44
CA LEU A 57 -12.52 -2.92 -12.00
C LEU A 57 -11.80 -1.62 -11.66
N LEU A 58 -10.58 -1.43 -12.17
CA LEU A 58 -9.79 -0.21 -11.99
C LEU A 58 -10.52 1.04 -12.49
N LYS A 59 -11.13 0.95 -13.68
CA LYS A 59 -11.91 2.05 -14.27
C LYS A 59 -13.14 2.41 -13.44
N ALA A 60 -13.66 1.50 -12.62
CA ALA A 60 -14.79 1.77 -11.73
C ALA A 60 -14.37 2.41 -10.40
N LEU A 61 -13.08 2.43 -10.05
CA LEU A 61 -12.60 3.02 -8.79
C LEU A 61 -12.50 4.54 -8.91
N HIS A 62 -13.29 5.24 -8.10
CA HIS A 62 -13.33 6.70 -8.05
C HIS A 62 -13.23 7.16 -6.60
N HIS A 63 -12.04 7.59 -6.19
CA HIS A 63 -11.77 8.07 -4.84
C HIS A 63 -10.58 9.04 -4.85
N PRO A 64 -10.57 10.11 -4.03
CA PRO A 64 -9.48 11.09 -4.01
C PRO A 64 -8.10 10.47 -3.77
N ASN A 65 -8.02 9.37 -3.01
CA ASN A 65 -6.77 8.68 -2.69
C ASN A 65 -6.53 7.39 -3.50
N ILE A 66 -7.18 7.24 -4.66
CA ILE A 66 -6.92 6.16 -5.62
C ILE A 66 -6.50 6.80 -6.94
N ILE A 67 -5.45 6.28 -7.59
CA ILE A 67 -4.97 6.83 -8.86
C ILE A 67 -6.06 6.66 -9.95
N PRO A 68 -6.51 7.75 -10.61
CA PRO A 68 -7.52 7.62 -11.64
C PRO A 68 -6.92 7.06 -12.93
N LEU A 69 -7.63 6.07 -13.50
CA LEU A 69 -7.40 5.55 -14.83
C LEU A 69 -8.24 6.36 -15.83
N TYR A 70 -7.60 7.24 -16.59
CA TYR A 70 -8.28 8.09 -17.56
C TYR A 70 -8.72 7.31 -18.78
N GLU A 71 -7.84 6.49 -19.34
CA GLU A 71 -8.10 5.81 -20.60
C GLU A 71 -7.36 4.48 -20.71
N VAL A 72 -7.91 3.59 -21.54
CA VAL A 72 -7.29 2.32 -21.90
C VAL A 72 -7.40 2.17 -23.41
N TYR A 73 -6.29 1.86 -24.07
CA TYR A 73 -6.28 1.57 -25.49
C TYR A 73 -5.28 0.46 -25.82
N ILE A 74 -5.43 -0.14 -27.00
CA ILE A 74 -4.51 -1.15 -27.52
C ILE A 74 -3.84 -0.56 -28.75
N SER A 75 -2.51 -0.63 -28.80
CA SER A 75 -1.72 -0.22 -29.96
C SER A 75 -0.55 -1.19 -30.12
N GLN A 76 -0.24 -1.59 -31.36
CA GLN A 76 0.86 -2.52 -31.67
C GLN A 76 0.84 -3.80 -30.79
N GLN A 77 -0.35 -4.38 -30.55
CA GLN A 77 -0.56 -5.56 -29.70
C GLN A 77 -0.13 -5.36 -28.22
N GLN A 78 -0.02 -4.12 -27.77
CA GLN A 78 0.29 -3.78 -26.38
C GLN A 78 -0.89 -3.03 -25.75
N LEU A 79 -1.19 -3.37 -24.50
CA LEU A 79 -2.22 -2.70 -23.71
C LEU A 79 -1.62 -1.47 -23.04
N HIS A 80 -2.24 -0.33 -23.27
CA HIS A 80 -1.81 0.96 -22.72
C HIS A 80 -2.86 1.45 -21.72
N LEU A 81 -2.43 1.73 -20.50
CA LEU A 81 -3.25 2.31 -19.45
C LEU A 81 -2.77 3.73 -19.16
N VAL A 82 -3.65 4.71 -19.32
CA VAL A 82 -3.36 6.13 -19.12
C VAL A 82 -3.86 6.57 -17.76
N PHE A 83 -2.93 6.93 -16.88
CA PHE A 83 -3.20 7.42 -15.52
C PHE A 83 -2.89 8.91 -15.39
N GLN A 84 -3.38 9.51 -14.31
CA GLN A 84 -2.85 10.78 -13.82
C GLN A 84 -1.33 10.68 -13.63
N TYR A 85 -0.60 11.70 -14.08
CA TYR A 85 0.81 11.85 -13.75
C TYR A 85 0.96 12.32 -12.30
N MET A 86 1.87 11.68 -11.56
CA MET A 86 2.17 11.99 -10.17
C MET A 86 3.65 12.36 -10.06
N GLN A 87 3.97 13.31 -9.19
CA GLN A 87 5.31 13.89 -9.11
C GLN A 87 6.32 12.92 -8.47
N PHE A 88 5.91 12.24 -7.41
CA PHE A 88 6.76 11.31 -6.66
C PHE A 88 6.02 10.02 -6.33
N ASP A 89 6.76 8.94 -6.08
CA ASP A 89 6.32 7.89 -5.17
C ASP A 89 6.82 8.22 -3.74
N LEU A 90 6.23 7.62 -2.71
CA LEU A 90 6.55 7.93 -1.31
C LEU A 90 8.03 7.65 -0.98
N GLU A 91 8.63 6.61 -1.56
CA GLU A 91 10.06 6.32 -1.36
C GLU A 91 10.94 7.46 -1.91
N ARG A 92 10.68 7.89 -3.15
CA ARG A 92 11.37 9.03 -3.77
C ARG A 92 11.10 10.32 -3.02
N TYR A 93 9.88 10.52 -2.52
CA TYR A 93 9.51 11.70 -1.74
C TYR A 93 10.34 11.80 -0.45
N MET A 94 10.43 10.72 0.32
CA MET A 94 11.24 10.67 1.55
C MET A 94 12.74 10.89 1.26
N LYS A 95 13.26 10.27 0.19
CA LYS A 95 14.66 10.45 -0.24
C LYS A 95 14.96 11.87 -0.70
N HIS A 96 14.07 12.47 -1.48
CA HIS A 96 14.25 13.80 -2.07
C HIS A 96 14.41 14.89 -1.01
N HIS A 97 13.59 14.82 0.04
CA HIS A 97 13.62 15.78 1.14
C HIS A 97 14.69 15.47 2.19
N LYS A 98 15.57 14.48 1.94
CA LYS A 98 16.68 14.06 2.82
C LYS A 98 16.24 13.71 4.25
N TYR A 99 15.03 13.20 4.41
CA TYR A 99 14.48 12.80 5.70
C TYR A 99 15.10 11.47 6.18
N GLN A 100 16.38 11.50 6.52
CA GLN A 100 17.09 10.35 7.10
C GLN A 100 16.53 9.92 8.47
N GLU A 101 15.76 10.81 9.10
CA GLU A 101 15.12 10.62 10.41
C GLU A 101 13.58 10.53 10.32
N GLY A 102 13.02 10.39 9.11
CA GLY A 102 11.58 10.33 8.87
C GLY A 102 10.92 11.67 8.54
N LEU A 103 9.67 11.60 8.08
CA LEU A 103 8.84 12.75 7.72
C LEU A 103 8.38 13.52 8.98
N PRO A 104 8.06 14.82 8.85
CA PRO A 104 7.37 15.57 9.90
C PRO A 104 6.05 14.88 10.32
N SER A 105 5.70 14.96 11.60
CA SER A 105 4.52 14.26 12.15
C SER A 105 3.21 14.62 11.44
N GLU A 106 3.03 15.90 11.07
CA GLU A 106 1.85 16.37 10.34
C GLU A 106 1.75 15.75 8.93
N GLU A 107 2.87 15.59 8.24
CA GLU A 107 2.92 14.93 6.93
C GLU A 107 2.66 13.43 7.06
N CYS A 108 3.31 12.75 8.01
CA CYS A 108 3.03 11.34 8.34
C CYS A 108 1.54 11.13 8.58
N LYS A 109 0.93 11.99 9.39
CA LYS A 109 -0.48 11.87 9.75
C LYS A 109 -1.41 12.16 8.57
N LYS A 110 -1.12 13.18 7.76
CA LYS A 110 -1.86 13.46 6.52
C LYS A 110 -1.77 12.28 5.55
N PHE A 111 -0.57 11.78 5.25
CA PHE A 111 -0.39 10.67 4.32
C PHE A 111 -1.02 9.37 4.85
N MET A 112 -0.90 9.08 6.15
CA MET A 112 -1.62 7.95 6.75
C MET A 112 -3.12 8.10 6.65
N TRP A 113 -3.66 9.30 6.87
CA TRP A 113 -5.10 9.56 6.75
C TRP A 113 -5.60 9.29 5.32
N GLU A 114 -4.93 9.87 4.33
CA GLU A 114 -5.23 9.70 2.91
C GLU A 114 -5.11 8.24 2.46
N LEU A 115 -4.02 7.58 2.88
CA LEU A 115 -3.77 6.17 2.59
C LEU A 115 -4.86 5.28 3.19
N VAL A 116 -5.21 5.45 4.46
CA VAL A 116 -6.23 4.61 5.11
C VAL A 116 -7.61 4.85 4.50
N ASN A 117 -7.98 6.08 4.13
CA ASN A 117 -9.24 6.35 3.42
C ASN A 117 -9.28 5.63 2.07
N GLY A 118 -8.18 5.65 1.30
CA GLY A 118 -8.06 4.90 0.06
C GLY A 118 -8.21 3.39 0.27
N VAL A 119 -7.55 2.83 1.29
CA VAL A 119 -7.66 1.40 1.61
C VAL A 119 -9.06 1.03 2.10
N ASP A 120 -9.71 1.85 2.91
CA ASP A 120 -11.10 1.63 3.36
C ASP A 120 -12.05 1.55 2.16
N TYR A 121 -11.93 2.51 1.22
CA TYR A 121 -12.71 2.53 -0.02
C TYR A 121 -12.58 1.22 -0.83
N LEU A 122 -11.38 0.64 -0.89
CA LEU A 122 -11.13 -0.65 -1.53
C LEU A 122 -11.76 -1.81 -0.75
N HIS A 123 -11.58 -1.81 0.57
CA HIS A 123 -12.07 -2.87 1.46
C HIS A 123 -13.60 -2.94 1.45
N GLU A 124 -14.30 -1.81 1.42
CA GLU A 124 -15.76 -1.75 1.28
C GLU A 124 -16.26 -2.35 -0.05
N ARG A 125 -15.43 -2.30 -1.09
CA ARG A 125 -15.69 -2.90 -2.40
C ARG A 125 -15.17 -4.31 -2.54
N ARG A 126 -14.75 -4.94 -1.43
CA ARG A 126 -14.20 -6.30 -1.39
C ARG A 126 -12.94 -6.45 -2.26
N ILE A 127 -12.12 -5.41 -2.31
CA ILE A 127 -10.82 -5.39 -2.98
C ILE A 127 -9.74 -5.33 -1.90
N ILE A 128 -8.78 -6.25 -1.97
CA ILE A 128 -7.57 -6.25 -1.13
C ILE A 128 -6.41 -5.85 -2.03
N HIS A 129 -5.58 -4.90 -1.61
CA HIS A 129 -4.49 -4.38 -2.43
C HIS A 129 -3.33 -5.39 -2.54
N ARG A 130 -2.94 -6.03 -1.42
CA ARG A 130 -1.92 -7.09 -1.30
C ARG A 130 -0.46 -6.67 -1.50
N ASP A 131 -0.21 -5.55 -2.17
CA ASP A 131 1.15 -5.04 -2.43
C ASP A 131 1.28 -3.56 -2.02
N LEU A 132 0.75 -3.20 -0.86
CA LEU A 132 0.97 -1.85 -0.33
C LEU A 132 2.43 -1.70 0.07
N LYS A 133 3.10 -0.70 -0.51
CA LYS A 133 4.49 -0.32 -0.27
C LYS A 133 4.73 1.11 -0.75
N PRO A 134 5.73 1.83 -0.25
CA PRO A 134 6.02 3.22 -0.62
C PRO A 134 6.11 3.47 -2.14
N GLN A 135 6.62 2.51 -2.93
CA GLN A 135 6.70 2.62 -4.40
C GLN A 135 5.34 2.64 -5.10
N ASN A 136 4.30 2.11 -4.44
CA ASN A 136 2.92 2.07 -4.94
C ASN A 136 2.06 3.21 -4.37
N LEU A 137 2.65 4.11 -3.58
CA LEU A 137 1.99 5.28 -3.01
C LEU A 137 2.52 6.53 -3.72
N LEU A 138 1.68 7.14 -4.54
CA LEU A 138 2.06 8.26 -5.38
C LEU A 138 1.64 9.58 -4.74
N ILE A 139 2.47 10.61 -4.86
CA ILE A 139 2.27 11.94 -4.30
C ILE A 139 2.26 12.96 -5.43
N ASP A 140 1.19 13.76 -5.49
CA ASP A 140 1.03 14.83 -6.47
C ASP A 140 1.72 16.11 -5.99
N SER A 141 1.85 17.09 -6.88
CA SER A 141 2.43 18.40 -6.64
C SER A 141 1.74 19.21 -5.54
N ASP A 142 0.46 18.95 -5.25
CA ASP A 142 -0.29 19.54 -4.13
C ASP A 142 -0.09 18.79 -2.80
N GLY A 143 0.73 17.73 -2.81
CA GLY A 143 0.98 16.88 -1.66
C GLY A 143 -0.16 15.91 -1.34
N THR A 144 -1.05 15.59 -2.28
CA THR A 144 -2.08 14.55 -2.12
C THR A 144 -1.50 13.16 -2.40
N LEU A 145 -1.73 12.21 -1.49
CA LEU A 145 -1.36 10.80 -1.67
C LEU A 145 -2.48 10.01 -2.38
N LYS A 146 -2.08 9.21 -3.38
CA LYS A 146 -2.94 8.26 -4.10
C LYS A 146 -2.30 6.88 -4.17
N ILE A 147 -3.11 5.85 -3.93
CA ILE A 147 -2.71 4.45 -4.06
C ILE A 147 -2.70 4.07 -5.55
N ALA A 148 -1.63 3.42 -5.97
CA ALA A 148 -1.42 2.93 -7.32
C ALA A 148 -1.01 1.45 -7.35
N ASP A 149 -0.87 0.93 -8.57
CA ASP A 149 -0.47 -0.44 -8.89
C ASP A 149 -1.31 -1.57 -8.26
N PHE A 150 -2.51 -1.73 -8.82
CA PHE A 150 -3.44 -2.80 -8.50
C PHE A 150 -3.13 -4.12 -9.23
N GLY A 151 -1.92 -4.31 -9.76
CA GLY A 151 -1.54 -5.50 -10.55
C GLY A 151 -1.69 -6.83 -9.78
N LEU A 152 -1.78 -6.78 -8.45
CA LEU A 152 -2.05 -7.92 -7.57
C LEU A 152 -3.41 -7.83 -6.85
N ALA A 153 -4.20 -6.78 -7.10
CA ALA A 153 -5.50 -6.60 -6.48
C ALA A 153 -6.52 -7.59 -7.06
N ARG A 154 -7.26 -8.27 -6.18
CA ARG A 154 -8.25 -9.29 -6.57
C ARG A 154 -9.49 -9.23 -5.65
N PRO A 155 -10.69 -9.56 -6.17
CA PRO A 155 -11.86 -9.81 -5.32
C PRO A 155 -11.59 -10.90 -4.26
N TYR A 156 -12.29 -10.83 -3.13
CA TYR A 156 -12.23 -11.84 -2.07
C TYR A 156 -12.38 -13.29 -2.58
N GLY A 157 -11.60 -14.21 -2.00
CA GLY A 157 -11.83 -15.66 -2.12
C GLY A 157 -11.16 -16.39 -3.29
N LEU A 158 -10.41 -15.69 -4.17
CA LEU A 158 -9.65 -16.36 -5.23
C LEU A 158 -8.21 -16.69 -4.78
N PRO A 159 -7.74 -17.94 -4.94
CA PRO A 159 -6.37 -18.34 -4.63
C PRO A 159 -5.36 -17.63 -5.54
N LEU A 160 -4.13 -17.43 -5.06
CA LEU A 160 -3.04 -16.92 -5.88
C LEU A 160 -2.62 -18.00 -6.88
N ASN A 161 -2.63 -17.68 -8.18
CA ASN A 161 -1.71 -18.37 -9.08
C ASN A 161 -0.29 -18.00 -8.65
N GLU A 162 0.61 -18.98 -8.64
CA GLU A 162 2.03 -18.84 -8.28
C GLU A 162 2.72 -17.85 -9.22
N TYR A 163 2.70 -16.56 -8.89
CA TYR A 163 3.50 -15.56 -9.59
C TYR A 163 4.83 -15.37 -8.87
N SER A 164 5.92 -15.62 -9.61
CA SER A 164 7.35 -15.42 -9.33
C SER A 164 7.70 -15.03 -7.88
N THR A 165 7.91 -16.04 -7.04
CA THR A 165 8.21 -15.95 -5.60
C THR A 165 9.56 -15.31 -5.26
N HIS A 166 10.36 -14.82 -6.21
CA HIS A 166 11.78 -14.50 -5.96
C HIS A 166 12.23 -13.06 -6.31
N VAL A 167 11.36 -12.15 -6.77
CA VAL A 167 11.79 -10.79 -7.20
C VAL A 167 10.92 -9.65 -6.62
N ALA A 168 9.99 -9.92 -5.70
CA ALA A 168 9.15 -8.89 -5.09
C ALA A 168 9.59 -8.54 -3.66
N THR A 169 9.63 -7.24 -3.34
CA THR A 169 9.94 -6.72 -1.99
C THR A 169 8.96 -7.27 -0.96
N GLN A 170 9.45 -8.09 -0.03
CA GLN A 170 8.65 -8.77 0.99
C GLN A 170 8.50 -7.97 2.31
N TRP A 171 9.10 -6.78 2.39
CA TRP A 171 9.23 -6.01 3.63
C TRP A 171 7.89 -5.63 4.30
N TYR A 172 6.82 -5.57 3.52
CA TYR A 172 5.46 -5.21 3.95
C TYR A 172 4.52 -6.43 4.05
N ARG A 173 5.05 -7.65 3.85
CA ARG A 173 4.26 -8.88 3.88
C ARG A 173 3.94 -9.28 5.33
N ALA A 174 2.68 -9.61 5.58
CA ALA A 174 2.21 -9.99 6.91
C ALA A 174 2.74 -11.37 7.35
N PRO A 175 2.93 -11.61 8.66
CA PRO A 175 3.49 -12.86 9.18
C PRO A 175 2.61 -14.08 8.88
N ASP A 176 1.28 -13.91 8.82
CA ASP A 176 0.36 -14.98 8.43
C ASP A 176 0.57 -15.45 6.98
N VAL A 177 0.87 -14.51 6.07
CA VAL A 177 1.20 -14.84 4.69
C VAL A 177 2.57 -15.50 4.59
N LEU A 178 3.57 -14.98 5.30
CA LEU A 178 4.92 -15.56 5.35
C LEU A 178 4.91 -16.99 5.92
N LEU A 179 4.04 -17.26 6.90
CA LEU A 179 3.83 -18.58 7.49
C LEU A 179 2.90 -19.48 6.63
N GLY A 180 2.53 -19.05 5.43
CA GLY A 180 1.82 -19.88 4.44
C GLY A 180 0.30 -19.91 4.59
N SER A 181 -0.31 -18.96 5.31
CA SER A 181 -1.77 -18.84 5.34
C SER A 181 -2.30 -18.61 3.92
N THR A 182 -3.29 -19.41 3.53
CA THR A 182 -4.05 -19.22 2.29
C THR A 182 -5.28 -18.34 2.49
N LYS A 183 -5.58 -17.95 3.74
CA LYS A 183 -6.71 -17.09 4.09
C LYS A 183 -6.30 -15.63 4.01
N TYR A 184 -6.29 -15.09 2.79
CA TYR A 184 -6.05 -13.66 2.57
C TYR A 184 -7.28 -12.85 2.99
N THR A 185 -7.10 -11.97 3.98
CA THR A 185 -8.13 -11.01 4.40
C THR A 185 -7.58 -9.59 4.32
N THR A 186 -8.43 -8.59 4.60
CA THR A 186 -8.01 -7.17 4.67
C THR A 186 -6.92 -6.90 5.71
N SER A 187 -6.72 -7.81 6.67
CA SER A 187 -5.67 -7.74 7.69
C SER A 187 -4.25 -7.68 7.13
N ILE A 188 -4.02 -8.12 5.89
CA ILE A 188 -2.71 -8.07 5.25
C ILE A 188 -2.37 -6.65 4.80
N ASP A 189 -3.36 -5.90 4.31
CA ASP A 189 -3.20 -4.49 3.97
C ASP A 189 -3.00 -3.69 5.27
N THR A 190 -3.72 -4.01 6.35
CA THR A 190 -3.49 -3.40 7.67
C THR A 190 -2.05 -3.58 8.14
N TRP A 191 -1.46 -4.77 8.00
CA TRP A 191 -0.08 -5.00 8.38
C TRP A 191 0.87 -4.10 7.58
N ALA A 192 0.68 -4.03 6.26
CA ALA A 192 1.46 -3.16 5.40
C ALA A 192 1.32 -1.68 5.78
N LEU A 193 0.11 -1.21 6.14
CA LEU A 193 -0.12 0.14 6.68
C LEU A 193 0.71 0.40 7.94
N GLY A 194 0.83 -0.57 8.85
CA GLY A 194 1.68 -0.47 10.03
C GLY A 194 3.16 -0.33 9.69
N CYS A 195 3.67 -1.15 8.77
CA CYS A 195 5.05 -1.06 8.30
C CYS A 195 5.34 0.29 7.62
N ILE A 196 4.44 0.75 6.76
CA ILE A 196 4.56 2.03 6.04
C ILE A 196 4.51 3.21 7.02
N MET A 197 3.62 3.17 8.01
CA MET A 197 3.57 4.19 9.06
C MET A 197 4.90 4.27 9.82
N ALA A 198 5.44 3.13 10.23
CA ALA A 198 6.73 3.09 10.90
C ALA A 198 7.86 3.63 10.02
N GLU A 199 7.89 3.26 8.74
CA GLU A 199 8.89 3.74 7.79
C GLU A 199 8.80 5.24 7.53
N MET A 200 7.59 5.81 7.44
CA MET A 200 7.43 7.26 7.32
C MET A 200 8.00 7.98 8.54
N TYR A 201 7.84 7.42 9.73
CA TYR A 201 8.38 8.01 10.97
C TYR A 201 9.88 7.76 11.17
N THR A 202 10.47 6.72 10.61
CA THR A 202 11.90 6.42 10.84
C THR A 202 12.79 6.73 9.63
N GLY A 203 12.19 6.97 8.46
CA GLY A 203 12.88 7.06 7.18
C GLY A 203 13.47 5.73 6.69
N LYS A 204 13.19 4.61 7.38
CA LYS A 204 13.79 3.31 7.10
C LYS A 204 12.73 2.20 7.13
N PRO A 205 12.79 1.22 6.23
CA PRO A 205 11.88 0.08 6.27
C PRO A 205 11.94 -0.63 7.61
N LEU A 206 10.77 -0.97 8.16
CA LEU A 206 10.67 -1.59 9.48
C LEU A 206 11.27 -3.01 9.51
N PHE A 207 11.08 -3.78 8.44
CA PHE A 207 11.54 -5.16 8.31
C PHE A 207 12.20 -5.37 6.94
N PRO A 208 13.47 -4.98 6.74
CA PRO A 208 14.17 -5.08 5.46
C PRO A 208 14.74 -6.50 5.21
N GLY A 209 13.92 -7.54 5.34
CA GLY A 209 14.38 -8.93 5.17
C GLY A 209 14.74 -9.27 3.73
N SER A 210 15.78 -10.08 3.55
CA SER A 210 16.29 -10.54 2.26
C SER A 210 15.66 -11.83 1.74
N THR A 211 15.19 -12.71 2.64
CA THR A 211 14.46 -13.95 2.35
C THR A 211 13.22 -14.09 3.24
N GLU A 212 12.25 -14.97 2.92
CA GLU A 212 11.04 -15.11 3.76
C GLU A 212 11.38 -15.48 5.22
N GLU A 213 12.44 -16.27 5.41
CA GLU A 213 12.95 -16.67 6.72
C GLU A 213 13.61 -15.49 7.46
N ASP A 214 14.43 -14.70 6.76
CA ASP A 214 15.03 -13.48 7.32
C ASP A 214 13.95 -12.45 7.70
N GLN A 215 12.93 -12.29 6.85
CA GLN A 215 11.78 -11.42 7.11
C GLN A 215 11.04 -11.85 8.39
N LEU A 216 10.76 -13.15 8.55
CA LEU A 216 10.17 -13.68 9.78
C LEU A 216 11.10 -13.48 10.99
N GLY A 217 12.40 -13.69 10.82
CA GLY A 217 13.41 -13.46 11.84
C GLY A 217 13.37 -12.03 12.39
N LEU A 218 13.33 -11.02 11.50
CA LEU A 218 13.23 -9.61 11.89
C LEU A 218 11.93 -9.30 12.64
N ILE A 219 10.80 -9.87 12.19
CA ILE A 219 9.50 -9.71 12.86
C ILE A 219 9.56 -10.35 14.26
N PHE A 220 10.15 -11.53 14.39
CA PHE A 220 10.25 -12.25 15.67
C PHE A 220 11.22 -11.56 16.63
N GLN A 221 12.32 -10.99 16.14
CA GLN A 221 13.21 -10.16 16.95
C GLN A 221 12.50 -8.93 17.52
N MET A 222 11.59 -8.33 16.75
CA MET A 222 10.84 -7.15 17.17
C MET A 222 9.74 -7.47 18.18
N PHE A 223 8.94 -8.51 17.94
CA PHE A 223 7.73 -8.79 18.71
C PHE A 223 7.80 -10.06 19.57
N GLY A 224 8.95 -10.73 19.61
CA GLY A 224 9.09 -12.07 20.15
C GLY A 224 8.54 -13.16 19.22
N THR A 225 8.99 -14.39 19.40
CA THR A 225 8.54 -15.53 18.58
C THR A 225 7.09 -15.90 18.92
N PRO A 226 6.18 -15.99 17.94
CA PRO A 226 4.77 -16.26 18.21
C PRO A 226 4.58 -17.69 18.73
N ASN A 227 3.61 -17.86 19.62
CA ASN A 227 3.20 -19.14 20.18
C ASN A 227 1.68 -19.15 20.39
N GLU A 228 1.12 -20.30 20.80
CA GLU A 228 -0.33 -20.45 20.97
C GLU A 228 -0.97 -19.51 22.00
N ARG A 229 -0.17 -18.90 22.90
CA ARG A 229 -0.69 -17.88 23.84
C ARG A 229 -0.80 -16.51 23.17
N THR A 230 0.21 -16.11 22.38
CA THR A 230 0.24 -14.79 21.72
C THR A 230 -0.58 -14.78 20.44
N TRP A 231 -0.61 -15.89 19.72
CA TRP A 231 -1.38 -16.11 18.50
C TRP A 231 -1.98 -17.52 18.48
N PRO A 232 -3.20 -17.68 19.03
CA PRO A 232 -3.90 -18.97 18.99
C PRO A 232 -4.11 -19.47 17.56
N GLY A 233 -3.66 -20.68 17.28
CA GLY A 233 -3.71 -21.32 15.96
C GLY A 233 -2.48 -21.13 15.08
N VAL A 234 -1.44 -20.41 15.54
CA VAL A 234 -0.20 -20.21 14.76
C VAL A 234 0.50 -21.52 14.41
N SER A 235 0.43 -22.53 15.29
CA SER A 235 1.01 -23.86 15.04
C SER A 235 0.38 -24.63 13.88
N LYS A 236 -0.81 -24.20 13.42
CA LYS A 236 -1.55 -24.81 12.30
C LYS A 236 -1.18 -24.20 10.95
N LEU A 237 -0.35 -23.16 10.91
CA LEU A 237 0.05 -22.52 9.66
C LEU A 237 1.06 -23.39 8.90
N PRO A 238 0.93 -23.54 7.57
CA PRO A 238 1.71 -24.53 6.80
C PRO A 238 3.23 -24.43 6.93
N LYS A 239 3.77 -23.22 7.09
CA LYS A 239 5.22 -22.97 7.22
C LYS A 239 5.65 -22.70 8.67
N PHE A 240 4.78 -22.93 9.67
CA PHE A 240 5.18 -22.80 11.06
C PHE A 240 6.13 -23.94 11.46
N ARG A 241 7.20 -23.61 12.18
CA ARG A 241 8.15 -24.58 12.72
C ARG A 241 8.39 -24.34 14.21
N TYR A 242 8.48 -25.42 14.98
CA TYR A 242 8.77 -25.35 16.41
C TYR A 242 10.23 -25.02 16.72
N ASP A 243 11.13 -25.19 15.74
CA ASP A 243 12.56 -24.94 15.85
C ASP A 243 12.97 -23.51 15.46
N PHE A 244 12.01 -22.61 15.21
CA PHE A 244 12.33 -21.20 15.00
C PHE A 244 13.14 -20.64 16.19
N PRO A 245 14.07 -19.71 15.95
CA PRO A 245 14.77 -19.01 17.02
C PRO A 245 13.76 -18.39 18.00
N GLN A 246 14.01 -18.55 19.30
CA GLN A 246 13.11 -18.08 20.36
C GLN A 246 13.56 -16.70 20.83
N TYR A 247 12.76 -15.69 20.51
CA TYR A 247 12.94 -14.31 20.96
C TYR A 247 11.89 -13.97 22.01
N ASN A 248 12.31 -13.27 23.07
CA ASN A 248 11.41 -12.75 24.08
C ASN A 248 10.61 -11.56 23.53
N TYR A 249 9.36 -11.44 23.97
CA TYR A 249 8.57 -10.25 23.67
C TYR A 249 9.27 -8.99 24.18
N GLN A 250 9.40 -8.00 23.31
CA GLN A 250 9.79 -6.63 23.66
C GLN A 250 8.61 -5.70 23.35
N PRO A 251 8.28 -4.75 24.22
CA PRO A 251 7.31 -3.72 23.90
C PRO A 251 7.77 -2.96 22.65
N PHE A 252 7.02 -3.09 21.55
CA PHE A 252 7.35 -2.40 20.32
C PHE A 252 7.29 -0.89 20.53
N GLN A 253 8.37 -0.20 20.21
CA GLN A 253 8.45 1.26 20.20
C GLN A 253 9.17 1.71 18.94
N ILE A 254 8.58 2.66 18.23
CA ILE A 254 9.25 3.36 17.15
C ILE A 254 10.12 4.42 17.81
N PRO A 255 11.45 4.38 17.65
CA PRO A 255 12.35 5.33 18.27
C PRO A 255 12.33 6.65 17.48
N ASN A 256 11.21 7.38 17.54
CA ASN A 256 11.07 8.69 16.91
C ASN A 256 10.38 9.67 17.88
N LEU A 257 11.04 10.81 18.14
CA LEU A 257 10.56 11.84 19.08
C LEU A 257 9.29 12.56 18.62
N PHE A 258 8.95 12.49 17.33
CA PHE A 258 7.79 13.14 16.72
C PHE A 258 6.55 12.23 16.64
N LEU A 259 6.67 10.95 17.02
CA LEU A 259 5.54 10.04 17.13
C LEU A 259 4.91 10.18 18.53
N ASP A 260 3.67 10.64 18.58
CA ASP A 260 2.93 10.74 19.85
C ASP A 260 2.43 9.36 20.33
N ASN A 261 1.96 9.31 21.58
CA ASN A 261 1.44 8.06 22.17
C ASN A 261 0.28 7.45 21.36
N ASN A 262 -0.54 8.28 20.71
CA ASN A 262 -1.64 7.80 19.88
C ASN A 262 -1.13 7.15 18.59
N GLY A 263 -0.09 7.71 17.98
CA GLY A 263 0.55 7.15 16.80
C GLY A 263 1.25 5.84 17.11
N GLN A 264 1.91 5.76 18.27
CA GLN A 264 2.53 4.52 18.76
C GLN A 264 1.48 3.42 19.03
N ASP A 265 0.38 3.73 19.73
CA ASP A 265 -0.72 2.75 19.92
C ASP A 265 -1.30 2.32 18.57
N LEU A 266 -1.63 3.27 17.69
CA LEU A 266 -2.20 2.94 16.39
C LEU A 266 -1.32 2.00 15.58
N CYS A 267 -0.01 2.26 15.53
CA CYS A 267 0.95 1.41 14.83
C CYS A 267 0.99 0.00 15.44
N GLN A 268 1.02 -0.12 16.77
CA GLN A 268 0.93 -1.42 17.47
C GLN A 268 -0.36 -2.19 17.13
N ARG A 269 -1.50 -1.49 17.04
CA ARG A 269 -2.80 -2.11 16.69
C ARG A 269 -2.85 -2.63 15.26
N MET A 270 -2.07 -2.06 14.35
CA MET A 270 -1.93 -2.53 12.97
C MET A 270 -0.97 -3.73 12.86
N LEU A 271 0.07 -3.79 13.70
CA LEU A 271 1.15 -4.78 13.66
C LEU A 271 0.95 -5.97 14.61
N LEU A 272 -0.29 -6.29 14.99
CA LEU A 272 -0.56 -7.49 15.80
C LEU A 272 -0.34 -8.77 14.99
N TYR A 273 0.22 -9.81 15.63
CA TYR A 273 0.42 -11.12 14.99
C TYR A 273 -0.89 -11.71 14.47
N ASP A 274 -1.86 -11.87 15.37
CA ASP A 274 -3.16 -12.46 15.06
C ASP A 274 -3.95 -11.54 14.11
N PRO A 275 -4.19 -11.97 12.84
CA PRO A 275 -4.86 -11.14 11.85
C PRO A 275 -6.28 -10.77 12.25
N THR A 276 -6.93 -11.54 13.12
CA THR A 276 -8.30 -11.25 13.60
C THR A 276 -8.36 -10.13 14.62
N LYS A 277 -7.22 -9.83 15.27
CA LYS A 277 -7.10 -8.77 16.28
C LYS A 277 -6.59 -7.45 15.71
N ARG A 278 -5.95 -7.46 14.54
CA ARG A 278 -5.52 -6.24 13.83
C ARG A 278 -6.70 -5.31 13.61
N PHE A 279 -6.48 -4.01 13.75
CA PHE A 279 -7.53 -3.03 13.43
C PHE A 279 -7.93 -3.11 11.95
N ASN A 280 -9.23 -3.08 11.68
CA ASN A 280 -9.69 -2.79 10.32
C ASN A 280 -9.58 -1.27 10.06
N THR A 281 -9.65 -0.89 8.79
CA THR A 281 -9.59 0.50 8.33
C THR A 281 -10.57 1.43 9.06
N LYS A 282 -11.81 0.97 9.30
CA LYS A 282 -12.81 1.74 10.06
C LYS A 282 -12.36 2.07 11.48
N LYS A 283 -11.79 1.10 12.21
CA LYS A 283 -11.21 1.33 13.54
C LYS A 283 -10.03 2.29 13.47
N ILE A 284 -9.17 2.14 12.47
CA ILE A 284 -8.01 3.03 12.22
C ILE A 284 -8.49 4.48 12.03
N LEU A 285 -9.45 4.73 11.14
CA LEU A 285 -9.97 6.08 10.85
C LEU A 285 -10.64 6.75 12.06
N THR A 286 -11.22 5.96 12.97
CA THR A 286 -11.82 6.49 14.21
C THR A 286 -10.82 6.68 15.36
N HIS A 287 -9.56 6.30 15.18
CA HIS A 287 -8.54 6.35 16.23
C HIS A 287 -8.26 7.79 16.70
N PRO A 288 -7.95 8.02 18.00
CA PRO A 288 -7.55 9.35 18.51
C PRO A 288 -6.39 10.00 17.76
N TYR A 289 -5.52 9.21 17.12
CA TYR A 289 -4.44 9.71 16.27
C TYR A 289 -4.91 10.59 15.10
N PHE A 290 -6.16 10.41 14.63
CA PHE A 290 -6.75 11.22 13.55
C PHE A 290 -7.87 12.14 14.04
N LYS A 291 -7.89 12.48 15.33
CA LYS A 291 -8.96 13.29 15.94
C LYS A 291 -9.19 14.60 15.17
N GLU A 292 -8.12 15.27 14.76
CA GLU A 292 -8.14 16.53 14.03
C GLU A 292 -8.71 16.43 12.61
N PHE A 293 -8.43 15.33 11.88
CA PHE A 293 -8.94 15.14 10.52
C PHE A 293 -10.45 14.92 10.52
N ARG A 294 -10.96 14.26 11.57
CA ARG A 294 -12.40 14.04 11.75
C ARG A 294 -13.16 15.34 12.04
N TYR A 295 -12.59 16.26 12.83
CA TYR A 295 -13.23 17.57 13.06
C TYR A 295 -13.30 18.41 11.79
N ASN A 296 -12.24 18.40 10.98
CA ASN A 296 -12.22 19.11 9.71
C ASN A 296 -13.28 18.57 8.73
N GLN A 297 -13.51 17.24 8.70
CA GLN A 297 -14.59 16.64 7.89
C GLN A 297 -16.00 17.03 8.38
N LEU A 298 -16.16 17.27 9.68
CA LEU A 298 -17.44 17.67 10.28
C LEU A 298 -17.67 19.19 10.24
N GLY A 299 -16.73 19.98 9.70
CA GLY A 299 -16.82 21.44 9.68
C GLY A 299 -16.76 22.09 11.06
N ILE A 300 -16.21 21.40 12.07
CA ILE A 300 -16.11 21.89 13.44
C ILE A 300 -14.77 22.62 13.59
N ASP A 301 -14.82 23.95 13.67
CA ASP A 301 -13.63 24.80 13.80
C ASP A 301 -12.97 24.63 15.18
N ARG A 302 -11.63 24.47 15.20
CA ARG A 302 -10.83 24.18 16.41
C ARG A 302 -10.96 25.27 17.48
N HIS A 303 -11.33 26.49 17.10
CA HIS A 303 -11.44 27.63 18.02
C HIS A 303 -12.66 27.57 18.96
N SER A 304 -13.65 26.72 18.68
CA SER A 304 -14.89 26.66 19.48
C SER A 304 -14.80 25.77 20.73
N TYR A 305 -13.69 25.05 20.94
CA TYR A 305 -13.55 24.08 22.05
C TYR A 305 -12.67 24.53 23.23
N PHE A 306 -11.91 25.62 23.09
CA PHE A 306 -11.04 26.13 24.15
C PHE A 306 -11.71 27.18 25.07
N GLU A 307 -12.98 27.52 24.84
CA GLU A 307 -13.73 28.44 25.72
C GLU A 307 -14.53 27.74 26.83
N TYR A 308 -14.48 26.41 26.96
CA TYR A 308 -15.18 25.67 28.02
C TYR A 308 -14.37 24.53 28.65
N GLN A 309 -13.14 24.83 29.09
CA GLN A 309 -12.45 24.06 30.14
C GLN A 309 -11.85 25.00 31.17
#